data_AF-A0A7Z2SMI5-F1
#
_entry.id   AF-A0A7Z2SMI5-F1
#
_cell.length_a   1.000
_cell.length_b   1.000
_cell.length_c   1.000
_cell.angle_alpha   90.00
_cell.angle_beta   90.00
_cell.angle_gamma   90.00
#
_symmetry.space_group_name_H-M   'P 1'
#
loop_
_entity.id
_entity.type
_entity.pdbx_description
1 polymer ?
#
loop_
_entity_poly.entity_id
_entity_poly.type
_entity_poly.pdbx_seq_one_letter_code
_entity_poly.pdbx_strand_id
1 'polypeptide(L)'
;MPLFVADIVPDIPDRFWKIPYDIAHYRDSATLVGIETGANCQNFAYELLRHFGRQVPYFRSSNLWDDTEHTITVDQYQPLDLLLFSPTHNAWGAHVAVHVGNDRAIHLSRRVGLAAVWPLAQYRVLLGGKRALFTNSDRSF
;
A
#
# COMPACT_ATOMS: atom_id res chain seq x y z
N MET A 1 8.15 -25.01 -14.38
CA MET A 1 7.77 -25.05 -12.94
C MET A 1 7.07 -23.75 -12.60
N PRO A 2 6.05 -23.73 -11.74
CA PRO A 2 5.53 -22.48 -11.22
C PRO A 2 6.61 -21.84 -10.33
N LEU A 3 6.93 -20.57 -10.60
CA LEU A 3 7.65 -19.75 -9.62
C LEU A 3 6.73 -19.56 -8.41
N PHE A 4 7.27 -19.74 -7.20
CA PHE A 4 6.50 -19.53 -5.98
C PHE A 4 5.98 -18.08 -5.94
N VAL A 5 4.71 -17.92 -5.57
CA VAL A 5 4.13 -16.61 -5.27
C VAL A 5 4.74 -16.16 -3.94
N ALA A 6 5.91 -15.53 -4.01
CA ALA A 6 6.79 -15.36 -2.87
C ALA A 6 6.14 -14.53 -1.76
N ASP A 7 6.23 -15.02 -0.53
CA ASP A 7 5.94 -14.25 0.67
C ASP A 7 7.02 -13.17 0.81
N ILE A 8 6.69 -11.91 0.58
CA ILE A 8 7.67 -10.80 0.66
C ILE A 8 7.90 -10.31 2.09
N VAL A 9 7.17 -10.82 3.09
CA VAL A 9 7.33 -10.37 4.50
C VAL A 9 8.78 -10.45 5.01
N PRO A 10 9.59 -11.49 4.70
CA PRO A 10 11.00 -11.54 5.09
C PRO A 10 11.86 -10.46 4.44
N ASP A 11 11.45 -9.94 3.28
CA ASP A 11 12.19 -8.92 2.52
C ASP A 11 11.80 -7.49 2.92
N ILE A 12 10.78 -7.28 3.77
CA ILE A 12 10.32 -5.95 4.19
C ILE A 12 11.34 -5.34 5.18
N PRO A 13 12.02 -4.23 4.83
CA PRO A 13 13.09 -3.70 5.65
C PRO A 13 12.67 -3.27 7.05
N ASP A 14 13.59 -3.50 7.98
CA ASP A 14 13.53 -3.22 9.42
C ASP A 14 12.95 -1.84 9.81
N ARG A 15 13.11 -0.82 8.96
CA ARG A 15 12.53 0.53 9.16
C ARG A 15 11.00 0.54 9.09
N PHE A 16 10.37 -0.18 8.16
CA PHE A 16 8.92 -0.08 7.93
C PHE A 16 8.11 -0.57 9.14
N TRP A 17 8.64 -1.53 9.88
CA TRP A 17 8.05 -2.04 11.14
C TRP A 17 8.08 -1.03 12.30
N LYS A 18 8.87 0.05 12.16
CA LYS A 18 9.14 1.05 13.22
C LYS A 18 8.46 2.39 12.96
N ILE A 19 7.79 2.55 11.82
CA ILE A 19 7.13 3.81 11.43
C ILE A 19 5.83 3.99 12.22
N PRO A 20 5.64 5.10 12.97
CA PRO A 20 4.43 5.36 13.72
C PRO A 20 3.27 5.78 12.80
N TYR A 21 2.04 5.38 13.15
CA TYR A 21 0.85 5.88 12.48
C TYR A 21 0.63 7.36 12.84
N ASP A 22 0.60 8.23 11.84
CA ASP A 22 0.19 9.63 11.97
C ASP A 22 -0.95 9.96 10.99
N ILE A 23 -1.98 10.61 11.51
CA ILE A 23 -3.15 11.08 10.77
C ILE A 23 -2.93 12.47 10.15
N ALA A 24 -2.01 13.26 10.69
CA ALA A 24 -1.64 14.59 10.19
C ALA A 24 -0.61 14.54 9.05
N HIS A 25 0.13 13.43 8.91
CA HIS A 25 1.13 13.19 7.87
C HIS A 25 0.50 13.07 6.47
N TYR A 26 0.15 14.22 5.91
CA TYR A 26 -0.36 14.42 4.56
C TYR A 26 0.74 15.03 3.69
N ARG A 27 0.89 14.56 2.43
CA ARG A 27 2.07 14.89 1.60
C ARG A 27 2.21 16.38 1.31
N ASP A 28 1.09 17.11 1.20
CA ASP A 28 1.11 18.53 0.89
C ASP A 28 1.43 19.41 2.12
N SER A 29 1.82 18.79 3.26
CA SER A 29 2.47 19.51 4.37
C SER A 29 3.93 19.80 4.02
N ALA A 30 4.36 21.06 4.16
CA ALA A 30 5.55 21.61 3.51
C ALA A 30 6.92 21.18 4.10
N THR A 31 7.01 20.04 4.78
CA THR A 31 8.09 19.77 5.75
C THR A 31 8.83 18.45 5.58
N LEU A 32 8.34 17.49 4.77
CA LEU A 32 8.76 16.08 4.88
C LEU A 32 9.17 15.41 3.57
N VAL A 33 10.38 14.84 3.59
CA VAL A 33 11.06 14.17 2.45
C VAL A 33 10.81 12.65 2.44
N GLY A 34 10.02 12.14 3.40
CA GLY A 34 9.69 10.72 3.54
C GLY A 34 8.81 10.47 4.77
N ILE A 35 8.65 9.21 5.15
CA ILE A 35 7.73 8.76 6.21
C ILE A 35 8.40 8.30 7.51
N GLU A 36 9.71 8.52 7.68
CA GLU A 36 10.45 8.05 8.87
C GLU A 36 9.99 8.70 10.20
N THR A 37 9.30 9.85 10.12
CA THR A 37 8.68 10.53 11.27
C THR A 37 7.25 10.07 11.56
N GLY A 38 6.64 9.33 10.64
CA GLY A 38 5.27 8.82 10.72
C GLY A 38 4.61 8.70 9.35
N ALA A 39 3.46 8.02 9.28
CA ALA A 39 2.66 7.98 8.07
C ALA A 39 1.19 7.61 8.31
N ASN A 40 0.32 8.00 7.39
CA ASN A 40 -0.99 7.36 7.22
C ASN A 40 -0.85 6.07 6.38
N CYS A 41 -1.90 5.25 6.34
CA CYS A 41 -1.91 3.96 5.65
C CYS A 41 -1.51 4.01 4.16
N GLN A 42 -1.90 5.07 3.45
CA GLN A 42 -1.68 5.23 2.01
C GLN A 42 -0.26 5.70 1.71
N ASN A 43 0.26 6.66 2.47
CA ASN A 43 1.66 7.07 2.37
C ASN A 43 2.61 5.91 2.71
N PHE A 44 2.31 5.12 3.75
CA PHE A 44 3.05 3.89 4.06
C PHE A 44 3.07 2.90 2.88
N ALA A 45 1.90 2.63 2.29
CA ALA A 45 1.77 1.68 1.19
C ALA A 45 2.58 2.10 -0.06
N TYR A 46 2.48 3.37 -0.48
CA TYR A 46 3.23 3.89 -1.63
C TYR A 46 4.75 3.90 -1.39
N GLU A 47 5.19 4.23 -0.18
CA GLU A 47 6.61 4.26 0.17
C GLU A 47 7.23 2.85 0.22
N LEU A 48 6.43 1.84 0.58
CA LEU A 48 6.81 0.42 0.52
C LEU A 48 6.90 -0.07 -0.93
N LEU A 49 5.89 0.23 -1.76
CA LEU A 49 5.93 -0.05 -3.20
C LEU A 49 7.18 0.55 -3.86
N ARG A 50 7.48 1.82 -3.55
CA ARG A 50 8.66 2.55 -4.07
C ARG A 50 9.98 1.94 -3.61
N HIS A 51 10.03 1.33 -2.42
CA HIS A 51 11.20 0.57 -1.98
C HIS A 51 11.40 -0.70 -2.82
N PHE A 52 10.34 -1.46 -3.09
CA PHE A 52 10.34 -2.58 -4.03
C PHE A 52 10.27 -2.16 -5.52
N GLY A 53 10.65 -0.92 -5.82
CA GLY A 53 10.81 -0.43 -7.19
C GLY A 53 9.52 -0.24 -7.99
N ARG A 54 8.35 -0.14 -7.37
CA ARG A 54 7.05 0.18 -8.00
C ARG A 54 6.66 1.63 -7.76
N GLN A 55 6.14 2.32 -8.78
CA GLN A 55 5.70 3.72 -8.65
C GLN A 55 4.19 3.88 -8.86
N VAL A 56 3.57 4.64 -7.96
CA VAL A 56 2.19 5.15 -8.07
C VAL A 56 2.23 6.63 -7.62
N PRO A 57 1.50 7.55 -8.29
CA PRO A 57 1.35 8.92 -7.80
C PRO A 57 0.74 8.98 -6.39
N TYR A 58 0.90 10.09 -5.69
CA TYR A 58 0.33 10.29 -4.34
C TYR A 58 -1.17 10.60 -4.36
N PHE A 59 -1.93 9.80 -5.11
CA PHE A 59 -3.38 9.84 -5.18
C PHE A 59 -4.02 9.68 -3.79
N ARG A 60 -5.17 10.32 -3.58
CA ARG A 60 -6.11 9.95 -2.50
C ARG A 60 -6.78 8.62 -2.83
N SER A 61 -7.36 7.93 -1.86
CA SER A 61 -7.90 6.57 -2.04
C SER A 61 -9.03 6.46 -3.09
N SER A 62 -9.82 7.51 -3.33
CA SER A 62 -10.74 7.57 -4.47
C SER A 62 -10.00 7.70 -5.81
N ASN A 63 -9.04 8.63 -5.93
CA ASN A 63 -8.26 8.79 -7.16
C ASN A 63 -7.43 7.54 -7.51
N LEU A 64 -6.95 6.79 -6.50
CA LEU A 64 -6.29 5.50 -6.69
C LEU A 64 -7.26 4.43 -7.23
N TRP A 65 -8.53 4.48 -6.82
CA TRP A 65 -9.55 3.55 -7.30
C TRP A 65 -9.91 3.84 -8.76
N ASP A 66 -10.13 5.12 -9.08
CA ASP A 66 -10.56 5.59 -10.40
C ASP A 66 -9.41 5.61 -11.44
N ASP A 67 -8.15 5.62 -11.01
CA ASP A 67 -6.96 5.60 -11.89
C ASP A 67 -6.92 4.36 -12.80
N THR A 68 -6.59 4.60 -14.07
CA THR A 68 -6.34 3.58 -15.10
C THR A 68 -5.07 3.85 -15.91
N GLU A 69 -4.30 4.90 -15.57
CA GLU A 69 -3.07 5.31 -16.26
C GLU A 69 -1.83 4.74 -15.56
N HIS A 70 -1.79 4.74 -14.22
CA HIS A 70 -0.65 4.25 -13.45
C HIS A 70 -0.90 2.90 -12.78
N THR A 71 -2.15 2.50 -12.63
CA THR A 71 -2.56 1.24 -12.02
C THR A 71 -3.66 0.55 -12.82
N ILE A 72 -3.70 -0.79 -12.74
CA ILE A 72 -4.80 -1.62 -13.24
C ILE A 72 -5.53 -2.29 -12.08
N THR A 73 -6.84 -2.47 -12.21
CA THR A 73 -7.63 -3.27 -11.28
C THR A 73 -7.29 -4.75 -11.45
N VAL A 74 -7.19 -5.50 -10.34
CA VAL A 74 -6.82 -6.92 -10.34
C VAL A 74 -7.69 -7.75 -9.38
N ASP A 75 -8.14 -8.91 -9.85
CA ASP A 75 -8.96 -9.87 -9.08
C ASP A 75 -8.14 -11.04 -8.51
N GLN A 76 -6.89 -11.20 -8.96
CA GLN A 76 -5.93 -12.19 -8.45
C GLN A 76 -4.70 -11.46 -7.89
N TYR A 77 -4.62 -11.39 -6.57
CA TYR A 77 -3.63 -10.60 -5.85
C TYR A 77 -2.25 -11.26 -5.86
N GLN A 78 -1.24 -10.48 -6.23
CA GLN A 78 0.17 -10.81 -6.19
C GLN A 78 0.85 -9.93 -5.13
N PRO A 79 2.06 -10.29 -4.64
CA PRO A 79 2.82 -9.40 -3.77
C PRO A 79 3.02 -8.02 -4.43
N LEU A 80 2.98 -6.96 -3.62
CA LEU A 80 3.05 -5.54 -4.05
C LEU A 80 1.78 -4.95 -4.68
N ASP A 81 0.67 -5.69 -4.76
CA ASP A 81 -0.63 -5.09 -5.10
C ASP A 81 -1.17 -4.23 -3.95
N LEU A 82 -1.78 -3.09 -4.29
CA LEU A 82 -2.49 -2.23 -3.33
C LEU A 82 -3.90 -2.78 -3.13
N LEU A 83 -4.33 -2.94 -1.88
CA LEU A 83 -5.69 -3.38 -1.54
C LEU A 83 -6.43 -2.24 -0.82
N LEU A 84 -7.65 -1.95 -1.27
CA LEU A 84 -8.49 -0.88 -0.71
C LEU A 84 -9.64 -1.47 0.11
N PHE A 85 -9.73 -1.10 1.39
CA PHE A 85 -10.77 -1.55 2.32
C PHE A 85 -11.60 -0.37 2.82
N SER A 86 -12.92 -0.48 2.81
CA SER A 86 -13.83 0.59 3.23
C SER A 86 -15.05 -0.01 3.93
N PRO A 87 -15.61 0.60 5.00
CA PRO A 87 -16.84 0.13 5.63
C PRO A 87 -18.10 0.29 4.73
N THR A 88 -17.93 0.81 3.51
CA THR A 88 -18.95 1.01 2.48
C THR A 88 -18.38 0.61 1.12
N HIS A 89 -19.20 0.51 0.08
CA HIS A 89 -18.72 0.29 -1.30
C HIS A 89 -18.12 1.56 -1.97
N ASN A 90 -17.61 2.52 -1.18
CA ASN A 90 -17.02 3.77 -1.66
C ASN A 90 -15.53 3.84 -1.29
N ALA A 91 -14.67 4.17 -2.26
CA ALA A 91 -13.23 4.32 -2.10
C ALA A 91 -12.78 5.60 -1.38
N TRP A 92 -13.66 6.61 -1.25
CA TRP A 92 -13.35 7.83 -0.51
C TRP A 92 -13.04 7.53 0.97
N GLY A 93 -11.79 7.82 1.38
CA GLY A 93 -11.34 7.52 2.74
C GLY A 93 -11.09 6.03 3.01
N ALA A 94 -11.05 5.18 1.98
CA ALA A 94 -10.70 3.77 2.12
C ALA A 94 -9.28 3.62 2.71
N HIS A 95 -9.14 2.63 3.59
CA HIS A 95 -7.88 2.21 4.18
C HIS A 95 -7.08 1.40 3.16
N VAL A 96 -5.82 1.77 2.94
CA VAL A 96 -4.93 1.13 1.95
C VAL A 96 -3.96 0.19 2.66
N ALA A 97 -3.75 -0.99 2.07
CA ALA A 97 -2.71 -1.94 2.47
C ALA A 97 -1.94 -2.44 1.24
N VAL A 98 -0.82 -3.13 1.46
CA VAL A 98 -0.05 -3.81 0.39
C VAL A 98 -0.18 -5.31 0.60
N HIS A 99 -0.62 -6.05 -0.42
CA HIS A 99 -0.64 -7.51 -0.40
C HIS A 99 0.79 -8.07 -0.36
N VAL A 100 1.05 -9.04 0.53
CA VAL A 100 2.39 -9.61 0.76
C VAL A 100 2.49 -11.09 0.37
N GLY A 101 1.43 -11.68 -0.17
CA GLY A 101 1.34 -13.11 -0.45
C GLY A 101 0.71 -13.93 0.70
N ASN A 102 0.26 -15.14 0.37
CA ASN A 102 -0.46 -16.04 1.27
C ASN A 102 -1.67 -15.38 1.96
N ASP A 103 -2.53 -14.72 1.17
CA ASP A 103 -3.76 -14.03 1.61
C ASP A 103 -3.57 -13.13 2.85
N ARG A 104 -2.46 -12.37 2.88
CA ARG A 104 -2.15 -11.37 3.90
C ARG A 104 -1.79 -10.03 3.27
N ALA A 105 -2.02 -8.96 4.01
CA ALA A 105 -1.58 -7.62 3.65
C ALA A 105 -0.84 -6.94 4.80
N ILE A 106 0.24 -6.22 4.48
CA ILE A 106 0.89 -5.29 5.41
C ILE A 106 0.18 -3.94 5.37
N HIS A 107 -0.07 -3.35 6.53
CA HIS A 107 -0.71 -2.05 6.67
C HIS A 107 -0.20 -1.29 7.90
N LEU A 108 -0.24 0.04 7.82
CA LEU A 108 -0.03 0.94 8.98
C LEU A 108 -1.40 1.51 9.39
N SER A 109 -1.83 1.31 10.64
CA SER A 109 -3.17 1.71 11.07
C SER A 109 -3.22 2.28 12.49
N ARG A 110 -4.14 3.24 12.72
CA ARG A 110 -4.36 3.89 14.02
C ARG A 110 -4.65 2.91 15.17
N ARG A 111 -5.20 1.73 14.86
CA ARG A 111 -5.53 0.69 15.85
C ARG A 111 -4.29 -0.03 16.38
N VAL A 112 -3.23 -0.14 15.58
CA VAL A 112 -1.97 -0.80 15.95
C VAL A 112 -0.90 0.22 16.35
N GLY A 113 -0.89 1.40 15.73
CA GLY A 113 0.13 2.44 15.96
C GLY A 113 1.44 2.22 15.19
N LEU A 114 1.73 0.97 14.79
CA LEU A 114 2.84 0.56 13.94
C LEU A 114 2.33 -0.30 12.76
N ALA A 115 3.24 -0.71 11.87
CA ALA A 115 2.91 -1.60 10.77
C ALA A 115 2.62 -3.03 11.27
N ALA A 116 1.62 -3.67 10.70
CA ALA A 116 1.25 -5.06 10.97
C ALA A 116 0.96 -5.82 9.67
N VAL A 117 1.05 -7.16 9.73
CA VAL A 117 0.58 -8.06 8.65
C VAL A 117 -0.63 -8.83 9.14
N TRP A 118 -1.78 -8.66 8.49
CA TRP A 118 -3.02 -9.37 8.81
C TRP A 118 -3.53 -10.19 7.62
N PRO A 119 -4.14 -11.37 7.85
CA PRO A 119 -4.89 -12.09 6.83
C PRO A 119 -6.03 -11.24 6.25
N LEU A 120 -6.32 -11.39 4.95
CA LEU A 120 -7.39 -10.62 4.29
C LEU A 120 -8.76 -10.83 4.95
N ALA A 121 -9.01 -12.00 5.53
CA ALA A 121 -10.21 -12.34 6.28
C ALA A 121 -10.42 -11.53 7.59
N GLN A 122 -9.43 -10.74 8.06
CA GLN A 122 -9.62 -9.83 9.19
C GLN A 122 -10.23 -8.47 8.79
N TYR A 123 -10.27 -8.15 7.49
CA TYR A 123 -10.86 -6.93 6.97
C TYR A 123 -12.32 -7.18 6.59
N ARG A 124 -13.23 -6.27 6.97
CA ARG A 124 -14.69 -6.48 6.81
C ARG A 124 -15.17 -6.47 5.36
N VAL A 125 -14.62 -5.56 4.55
CA VAL A 125 -15.04 -5.31 3.16
C VAL A 125 -13.80 -4.86 2.39
N LEU A 126 -13.46 -5.63 1.35
CA LEU A 126 -12.44 -5.32 0.35
C LEU A 126 -13.16 -4.77 -0.88
N LEU A 127 -12.74 -3.61 -1.38
CA LEU A 127 -13.27 -3.02 -2.61
C LEU A 127 -12.67 -3.69 -3.85
N GLY A 128 -11.37 -4.00 -3.80
CA GLY A 128 -10.61 -4.65 -4.85
C GLY A 128 -9.11 -4.36 -4.73
N GLY A 129 -8.33 -4.88 -5.67
CA GLY A 129 -6.89 -4.64 -5.78
C GLY A 129 -6.53 -3.72 -6.94
N LYS A 130 -5.45 -2.95 -6.79
CA LYS A 130 -4.83 -2.10 -7.82
C LYS A 130 -3.34 -2.44 -7.94
N ARG A 131 -2.88 -2.84 -9.12
CA ARG A 131 -1.48 -3.17 -9.41
C ARG A 131 -0.78 -2.01 -10.09
N ALA A 132 0.38 -1.60 -9.57
CA ALA A 132 1.22 -0.56 -10.17
C ALA A 132 1.83 -1.02 -11.50
N LEU A 133 1.58 -0.29 -12.58
CA LEU A 133 2.14 -0.57 -13.90
C LEU A 133 3.64 -0.24 -13.96
N PHE A 134 4.02 0.93 -13.44
CA PHE A 134 5.38 1.46 -13.57
C PHE A 134 6.36 0.95 -12.51
N THR A 135 7.60 0.73 -12.95
CA THR A 135 8.76 0.42 -12.11
C THR A 135 9.75 1.58 -12.09
N ASN A 136 10.72 1.56 -11.16
CA ASN A 136 11.83 2.53 -11.14
C ASN A 136 12.68 2.48 -12.42
N SER A 137 12.70 1.34 -13.13
CA SER A 137 13.39 1.16 -14.41
C SER A 137 12.70 1.86 -15.59
N ASP A 138 11.42 2.20 -15.48
CA ASP A 138 10.64 2.82 -16.56
C ASP A 138 10.79 4.36 -16.60
N ARG A 139 11.68 4.92 -15.76
CA ARG A 139 12.05 6.33 -15.74
C ARG A 139 13.55 6.52 -15.83
N SER A 140 14.03 6.56 -17.07
CA SER A 140 15.25 7.30 -17.41
C SER A 140 15.02 8.79 -17.07
N PHE A 141 15.85 9.33 -16.18
CA PHE A 141 16.00 10.77 -15.94
C PHE A 141 17.25 11.26 -16.68
#